data_AF-A0A2G6CJM8-F1
#
_entry.id   AF-A0A2G6CJM8-F1
#
_cell.length_a   1.000
_cell.length_b   1.000
_cell.length_c   1.000
_cell.angle_alpha   90.00
_cell.angle_beta   90.00
_cell.angle_gamma   90.00
#
_symmetry.space_group_name_H-M   'P 1'
#
loop_
_entity.id
_entity.type
_entity.pdbx_description
1 polymer ?
#
loop_
_entity_poly.entity_id
_entity_poly.type
_entity_poly.pdbx_seq_one_letter_code
_entity_poly.pdbx_strand_id
1 'polypeptide(L)'
;MTNTLATPTHTPQLEAFKQVVEQRRSVRIFTDTPIPDEVMDDCLHLAMLAPNSSNLQPWEFYVIESEDKRKQASKICMNQNASKTANKLVAVIGRTDTWADNAKQILKDYPKPVPKAVKDYYGKLIPFAFARGTANILSIPKRGLIKAHRTFKGPIKTPV
;
A
#
# COMPACT_ATOMS: atom_id res chain seq x y z
N MET A 1 1.34 -29.77 13.64
CA MET A 1 0.87 -28.56 14.33
C MET A 1 -0.58 -28.38 13.93
N THR A 2 -1.50 -28.58 14.86
CA THR A 2 -2.94 -28.49 14.62
C THR A 2 -3.30 -27.06 14.22
N ASN A 3 -3.91 -26.90 13.05
CA ASN A 3 -4.41 -25.63 12.54
C ASN A 3 -5.64 -25.22 13.36
N THR A 4 -5.42 -24.69 14.55
CA THR A 4 -6.47 -24.01 15.31
C THR A 4 -6.54 -22.58 14.77
N LEU A 5 -7.25 -22.39 13.66
CA LEU A 5 -7.73 -21.06 13.32
C LEU A 5 -8.51 -20.57 14.54
N ALA A 6 -8.07 -19.48 15.16
CA ALA A 6 -8.71 -18.94 16.34
C ALA A 6 -10.20 -18.73 16.04
N THR A 7 -11.08 -19.39 16.80
CA THR A 7 -12.51 -19.12 16.73
C THR A 7 -12.71 -17.64 17.06
N PRO A 8 -13.27 -16.82 16.15
CA PRO A 8 -13.37 -15.38 16.39
C PRO A 8 -14.29 -15.16 17.61
N THR A 9 -13.71 -14.68 18.70
CA THR A 9 -14.49 -14.24 19.86
C THR A 9 -15.28 -13.00 19.45
N HIS A 10 -16.59 -13.01 19.68
CA HIS A 10 -17.47 -11.86 19.43
C HIS A 10 -17.20 -10.78 20.49
N THR A 11 -16.18 -9.96 20.24
CA THR A 11 -15.88 -8.78 21.05
C THR A 11 -16.62 -7.56 20.50
N PRO A 12 -16.95 -6.56 21.35
CA PRO A 12 -17.54 -5.31 20.87
C PRO A 12 -16.71 -4.63 19.77
N GLN A 13 -15.38 -4.74 19.84
CA GLN A 13 -14.46 -4.17 18.85
C GLN A 13 -14.56 -4.88 17.50
N LEU A 14 -14.69 -6.21 17.50
CA LEU A 14 -14.87 -6.99 16.27
C LEU A 14 -16.19 -6.64 15.59
N GLU A 15 -17.28 -6.53 16.36
CA GLU A 15 -18.59 -6.19 15.81
C GLU A 15 -18.64 -4.75 15.28
N ALA A 16 -18.04 -3.79 15.99
CA ALA A 16 -17.90 -2.42 15.50
C ALA A 16 -17.10 -2.36 14.18
N PHE A 17 -15.99 -3.09 14.08
CA PHE A 17 -15.20 -3.17 12.86
C PHE A 17 -15.98 -3.80 11.70
N LYS A 18 -16.70 -4.90 11.94
CA LYS A 18 -17.56 -5.54 10.93
C LYS A 18 -18.61 -4.57 10.39
N GLN A 19 -19.29 -3.84 11.28
CA GLN A 19 -20.29 -2.85 10.87
C GLN A 19 -19.68 -1.79 9.94
N VAL A 20 -18.50 -1.25 10.26
CA VAL A 20 -17.80 -0.30 9.37
C VAL A 20 -17.52 -0.90 7.99
N VAL A 21 -17.04 -2.15 7.95
CA VAL A 21 -16.69 -2.84 6.70
C VAL A 21 -17.92 -3.16 5.85
N GLU A 22 -19.04 -3.54 6.48
CA GLU A 22 -20.29 -3.93 5.82
C GLU A 22 -21.12 -2.72 5.37
N GLN A 23 -21.09 -1.62 6.12
CA GLN A 23 -21.85 -0.41 5.80
C GLN A 23 -21.19 0.46 4.73
N ARG A 24 -19.90 0.24 4.42
CA ARG A 24 -19.18 1.08 3.44
C ARG A 24 -19.88 1.04 2.08
N ARG A 25 -20.00 2.22 1.47
CA ARG A 25 -20.52 2.39 0.11
C ARG A 25 -19.81 3.53 -0.58
N SER A 26 -19.71 3.47 -1.91
CA SER A 26 -19.18 4.59 -2.69
C SER A 26 -20.17 5.75 -2.70
N VAL A 27 -19.80 6.83 -2.01
CA VAL A 27 -20.50 8.13 -2.10
C VAL A 27 -19.98 8.89 -3.32
N ARG A 28 -20.89 9.49 -4.11
CA ARG A 28 -20.56 10.13 -5.40
C ARG A 28 -21.00 11.59 -5.49
N ILE A 29 -21.63 12.12 -4.45
CA ILE A 29 -22.06 13.51 -4.32
C ILE A 29 -21.84 13.86 -2.84
N PHE A 30 -21.12 14.95 -2.59
CA PHE A 30 -20.76 15.41 -1.24
C PHE A 30 -21.35 16.79 -0.97
N THR A 31 -21.50 17.14 0.29
CA THR A 31 -21.86 18.50 0.74
C THR A 31 -20.63 19.39 0.78
N ASP A 32 -20.83 20.71 0.85
CA ASP A 32 -19.75 21.68 1.03
C ASP A 32 -19.22 21.74 2.48
N THR A 33 -19.60 20.77 3.32
CA THR A 33 -19.15 20.69 4.71
C THR A 33 -17.64 20.41 4.73
N PRO A 34 -16.80 21.31 5.29
CA PRO A 34 -15.36 21.11 5.29
C PRO A 34 -14.98 19.89 6.13
N ILE A 35 -13.90 19.23 5.71
CA ILE A 35 -13.29 18.12 6.47
C ILE A 35 -12.18 18.72 7.33
N PRO A 36 -12.28 18.63 8.68
CA PRO A 36 -11.21 19.10 9.57
C PRO A 36 -9.87 18.44 9.24
N ASP A 37 -8.77 19.15 9.48
CA ASP A 37 -7.44 18.66 9.15
C ASP A 37 -7.07 17.45 10.02
N GLU A 38 -7.44 17.46 11.32
CA GLU A 38 -7.18 16.31 12.19
C GLU A 38 -7.84 15.03 11.68
N VAL A 39 -9.04 15.14 11.09
CA VAL A 39 -9.75 13.98 10.54
C VAL A 39 -9.03 13.40 9.32
N MET A 40 -8.48 14.28 8.45
CA MET A 40 -7.71 13.84 7.29
C MET A 40 -6.38 13.21 7.72
N ASP A 41 -5.70 13.80 8.69
CA ASP A 41 -4.44 13.29 9.22
C ASP A 41 -4.60 11.92 9.87
N ASP A 42 -5.66 11.73 10.68
CA ASP A 42 -5.98 10.44 11.27
C ASP A 42 -6.29 9.39 10.20
N CYS A 43 -7.05 9.74 9.16
CA CYS A 43 -7.34 8.82 8.05
C CYS A 43 -6.06 8.37 7.35
N LEU A 44 -5.15 9.30 7.04
CA LEU A 44 -3.88 8.99 6.39
C LEU A 44 -2.95 8.19 7.31
N HIS A 45 -2.86 8.55 8.59
CA HIS A 45 -2.09 7.82 9.58
C HIS A 45 -2.53 6.35 9.64
N LEU A 46 -3.83 6.12 9.83
CA LEU A 46 -4.41 4.77 9.89
C LEU A 46 -4.21 4.00 8.57
N ALA A 47 -4.35 4.68 7.42
CA ALA A 47 -4.11 4.06 6.11
C ALA A 47 -2.64 3.64 5.93
N MET A 48 -1.68 4.42 6.45
CA MET A 48 -0.25 4.11 6.37
C MET A 48 0.18 2.93 7.25
N LEU A 49 -0.64 2.52 8.22
CA LEU A 49 -0.42 1.30 9.00
C LEU A 49 -0.69 0.01 8.20
N ALA A 50 -1.26 0.13 6.99
CA ALA A 50 -1.50 -1.03 6.15
C ALA A 50 -0.18 -1.78 5.85
N PRO A 51 -0.16 -3.12 5.94
CA PRO A 51 1.05 -3.89 5.68
C PRO A 51 1.43 -3.78 4.20
N ASN A 52 2.74 -3.66 3.93
CA ASN A 52 3.28 -3.65 2.57
C ASN A 52 4.52 -4.54 2.48
N SER A 53 4.86 -4.92 1.25
CA SER A 53 5.97 -5.84 1.01
C SER A 53 7.27 -5.27 1.56
N SER A 54 7.90 -6.02 2.47
CA SER A 54 9.20 -5.70 3.06
C SER A 54 9.25 -4.38 3.84
N ASN A 55 8.08 -3.81 4.18
CA ASN A 55 7.93 -2.49 4.77
C ASN A 55 8.58 -1.34 3.96
N LEU A 56 8.71 -1.52 2.64
CA LEU A 56 9.34 -0.53 1.77
C LEU A 56 8.45 0.69 1.51
N GLN A 57 7.19 0.70 1.94
CA GLN A 57 6.26 1.83 1.84
C GLN A 57 6.32 2.54 0.47
N PRO A 58 6.06 1.81 -0.63
CA PRO A 58 6.26 2.31 -2.00
C PRO A 58 5.08 3.18 -2.45
N TRP A 59 4.67 4.15 -1.63
CA TRP A 59 3.51 4.98 -1.88
C TRP A 59 3.73 6.42 -1.46
N GLU A 60 3.00 7.31 -2.12
CA GLU A 60 2.81 8.69 -1.68
C GLU A 60 1.33 9.05 -1.79
N PHE A 61 0.90 9.91 -0.87
CA PHE A 61 -0.46 10.41 -0.79
C PHE A 61 -0.41 11.93 -0.88
N TYR A 62 -1.07 12.50 -1.88
CA TYR A 62 -1.18 13.95 -2.05
C TYR A 62 -2.61 14.36 -1.77
N VAL A 63 -2.80 15.13 -0.70
CA VAL A 63 -4.09 15.76 -0.38
C VAL A 63 -4.23 17.02 -1.22
N ILE A 64 -5.29 17.06 -2.03
CA ILE A 64 -5.61 18.15 -2.95
C ILE A 64 -6.84 18.86 -2.41
N GLU A 65 -6.65 20.05 -1.85
CA GLU A 65 -7.70 20.85 -1.21
C GLU A 65 -7.91 22.22 -1.88
N SER A 66 -6.84 22.83 -2.40
CA SER A 66 -6.91 24.08 -3.17
C SER A 66 -7.95 23.97 -4.28
N GLU A 67 -8.88 24.94 -4.33
CA GLU A 67 -9.98 24.94 -5.29
C GLU A 67 -9.48 24.80 -6.74
N ASP A 68 -8.46 25.55 -7.12
CA ASP A 68 -7.87 25.49 -8.46
C ASP A 68 -7.28 24.10 -8.76
N LYS A 69 -6.58 23.50 -7.80
CA LYS A 69 -6.02 22.16 -7.95
C LYS A 69 -7.10 21.08 -7.99
N ARG A 70 -8.17 21.22 -7.20
CA ARG A 70 -9.33 20.31 -7.25
C ARG A 70 -10.05 20.38 -8.58
N LYS A 71 -10.25 21.59 -9.15
CA LYS A 71 -10.83 21.76 -10.49
C LYS A 71 -9.98 21.08 -11.56
N GLN A 72 -8.66 21.24 -11.50
CA GLN A 72 -7.72 20.56 -12.41
C GLN A 72 -7.79 19.04 -12.25
N ALA A 73 -7.74 18.53 -11.02
CA ALA A 73 -7.84 17.10 -10.73
C ALA A 73 -9.18 16.53 -11.19
N SER A 74 -10.29 17.23 -10.96
CA SER A 74 -11.62 16.81 -11.41
C SER A 74 -11.71 16.70 -12.93
N LYS A 75 -11.11 17.64 -13.67
CA LYS A 75 -11.00 17.57 -15.13
C LYS A 75 -10.27 16.31 -15.60
N ILE A 76 -9.16 15.96 -14.94
CA ILE A 76 -8.41 14.71 -15.20
C ILE A 76 -9.27 13.49 -14.87
N CYS A 77 -10.07 13.55 -13.81
CA CYS A 77 -11.06 12.53 -13.45
C CYS A 77 -12.34 12.57 -14.30
N MET A 78 -12.31 13.18 -15.50
CA MET A 78 -13.44 13.28 -16.43
C MET A 78 -14.69 13.97 -15.85
N ASN A 79 -14.49 14.92 -14.93
CA ASN A 79 -15.56 15.69 -14.29
C ASN A 79 -16.64 14.84 -13.61
N GLN A 80 -16.25 13.67 -13.09
CA GLN A 80 -17.15 12.80 -12.32
C GLN A 80 -17.70 13.54 -11.08
N ASN A 81 -18.96 13.31 -10.72
CA ASN A 81 -19.63 14.00 -9.61
C ASN A 81 -18.85 13.91 -8.29
N ALA A 82 -18.24 12.76 -8.00
CA ALA A 82 -17.43 12.56 -6.79
C ALA A 82 -16.23 13.51 -6.77
N SER A 83 -15.54 13.67 -7.91
CA SER A 83 -14.37 14.54 -8.03
C SER A 83 -14.71 16.02 -7.99
N LYS A 84 -15.91 16.40 -8.44
CA LYS A 84 -16.36 17.81 -8.47
C LYS A 84 -16.83 18.31 -7.11
N THR A 85 -17.52 17.43 -6.36
CA THR A 85 -18.24 17.82 -5.14
C THR A 85 -17.45 17.55 -3.87
N ALA A 86 -16.42 16.68 -3.90
CA ALA A 86 -15.62 16.39 -2.71
C ALA A 86 -14.78 17.59 -2.25
N ASN A 87 -14.78 17.87 -0.95
CA ASN A 87 -13.98 18.94 -0.34
C ASN A 87 -12.47 18.73 -0.45
N LYS A 88 -12.00 17.48 -0.38
CA LYS A 88 -10.60 17.08 -0.55
C LYS A 88 -10.53 15.88 -1.50
N LEU A 89 -9.50 15.83 -2.34
CA LEU A 89 -9.17 14.66 -3.16
C LEU A 89 -7.82 14.10 -2.72
N VAL A 90 -7.66 12.78 -2.70
CA VAL A 90 -6.38 12.14 -2.40
C VAL A 90 -5.87 11.44 -3.65
N ALA A 91 -4.73 11.90 -4.18
CA ALA A 91 -4.02 11.20 -5.23
C ALA A 91 -3.07 10.18 -4.61
N VAL A 92 -3.29 8.90 -4.91
CA VAL A 92 -2.46 7.78 -4.44
C VAL A 92 -1.48 7.39 -5.53
N ILE A 93 -0.18 7.50 -5.23
CA ILE A 93 0.89 7.25 -6.19
C ILE A 93 1.70 6.04 -5.77
N GLY A 94 1.79 5.04 -6.66
CA GLY A 94 2.74 3.93 -6.49
C GLY A 94 4.16 4.38 -6.83
N ARG A 95 5.03 4.46 -5.82
CA ARG A 95 6.44 4.86 -5.96
C ARG A 95 7.31 3.64 -6.12
N THR A 96 7.77 3.51 -7.34
CA THR A 96 8.36 2.28 -7.85
C THR A 96 9.91 2.36 -7.85
N ASP A 97 10.39 3.56 -7.56
CA ASP A 97 11.76 4.06 -7.54
C ASP A 97 12.31 4.27 -6.12
N THR A 98 11.45 4.33 -5.09
CA THR A 98 11.83 4.66 -3.71
C THR A 98 12.34 3.48 -2.88
N TRP A 99 12.19 2.24 -3.37
CA TRP A 99 12.52 1.02 -2.62
C TRP A 99 13.96 1.02 -2.10
N ALA A 100 14.91 1.59 -2.85
CA ALA A 100 16.32 1.58 -2.50
C ALA A 100 16.61 2.46 -1.28
N ASP A 101 16.01 3.65 -1.25
CA ASP A 101 16.20 4.60 -0.16
C ASP A 101 15.43 4.16 1.09
N ASN A 102 14.23 3.61 0.91
CA ASN A 102 13.44 3.07 2.02
C ASN A 102 14.13 1.85 2.66
N ALA A 103 14.77 0.97 1.86
CA ALA A 103 15.58 -0.13 2.38
C ALA A 103 16.80 0.37 3.20
N LYS A 104 17.48 1.43 2.75
CA LYS A 104 18.58 2.04 3.51
C LYS A 104 18.09 2.67 4.81
N GLN A 105 16.95 3.36 4.77
CA GLN A 105 16.34 3.97 5.94
C GLN A 105 15.97 2.92 6.99
N ILE A 106 15.37 1.80 6.58
CA ILE A 106 15.07 0.69 7.50
C ILE A 106 16.33 0.21 8.20
N LEU A 107 17.44 0.00 7.48
CA LEU A 107 18.71 -0.43 8.08
C LEU A 107 19.32 0.63 9.01
N LYS A 108 19.12 1.91 8.72
CA LYS A 108 19.58 3.04 9.53
C LYS A 108 18.84 3.11 10.86
N ASP A 109 17.52 2.95 10.82
CA ASP A 109 16.62 3.12 11.96
C ASP A 109 16.45 1.81 12.78
N TYR A 110 16.95 0.68 12.26
CA TYR A 110 16.89 -0.61 12.95
C TYR A 110 17.67 -0.59 14.29
N PRO A 111 17.10 -1.13 15.38
CA PRO A 111 17.79 -1.24 16.67
C PRO A 111 19.15 -1.94 16.55
N LYS A 112 20.21 -1.31 17.05
CA LYS A 112 21.57 -1.83 16.92
C LYS A 112 21.87 -2.87 18.03
N PRO A 113 22.60 -3.95 17.73
CA PRO A 113 23.21 -4.28 16.43
C PRO A 113 22.21 -4.90 15.45
N VAL A 114 22.29 -4.50 14.17
CA VAL A 114 21.42 -5.06 13.12
C VAL A 114 21.85 -6.51 12.81
N PRO A 115 20.94 -7.51 12.92
CA PRO A 115 21.24 -8.91 12.61
C PRO A 115 21.68 -9.12 11.16
N LYS A 116 22.55 -10.11 10.93
CA LYS A 116 23.06 -10.44 9.59
C LYS A 116 21.93 -10.77 8.60
N ALA A 117 20.92 -11.52 9.04
CA ALA A 117 19.76 -11.85 8.22
C ALA A 117 19.03 -10.59 7.71
N VAL A 118 18.85 -9.58 8.56
CA VAL A 118 18.23 -8.30 8.18
C VAL A 118 19.12 -7.52 7.21
N LYS A 119 20.43 -7.45 7.48
CA LYS A 119 21.40 -6.82 6.56
C LYS A 119 21.41 -7.47 5.19
N ASP A 120 21.43 -8.81 5.13
CA ASP A 120 21.42 -9.55 3.87
C ASP A 120 20.09 -9.40 3.13
N TYR A 121 18.97 -9.35 3.85
CA TYR A 121 17.65 -9.14 3.27
C TYR A 121 17.58 -7.78 2.56
N TYR A 122 17.79 -6.69 3.28
CA TYR A 122 17.68 -5.34 2.72
C TYR A 122 18.86 -4.95 1.83
N GLY A 123 20.06 -5.51 2.07
CA GLY A 123 21.27 -5.18 1.32
C GLY A 123 21.51 -6.02 0.06
N LYS A 124 20.93 -7.22 -0.04
CA LYS A 124 21.14 -8.13 -1.18
C LYS A 124 19.84 -8.57 -1.82
N LEU A 125 18.93 -9.14 -1.03
CA LEU A 125 17.71 -9.72 -1.58
C LEU A 125 16.76 -8.66 -2.13
N ILE A 126 16.54 -7.57 -1.40
CA ILE A 126 15.69 -6.46 -1.86
C ILE A 126 16.20 -5.84 -3.16
N PRO A 127 17.49 -5.45 -3.29
CA PRO A 127 18.03 -4.98 -4.57
C PRO A 127 17.82 -5.98 -5.70
N PHE A 128 18.09 -7.27 -5.47
CA PHE A 128 17.84 -8.30 -6.49
C PHE A 128 16.35 -8.45 -6.85
N ALA A 129 15.46 -8.33 -5.87
CA ALA A 129 14.03 -8.50 -6.04
C ALA A 129 13.37 -7.31 -6.74
N PHE A 130 13.77 -6.07 -6.41
CA PHE A 130 13.11 -4.84 -6.84
C PHE A 130 13.85 -4.08 -7.95
N ALA A 131 15.11 -4.40 -8.23
CA ALA A 131 15.80 -3.84 -9.38
C ALA A 131 15.11 -4.26 -10.68
N ARG A 132 14.69 -3.26 -11.46
CA ARG A 132 14.04 -3.45 -12.77
C ARG A 132 15.00 -3.23 -13.95
N GLY A 133 16.15 -2.60 -13.72
CA GLY A 133 17.08 -2.17 -14.77
C GLY A 133 16.48 -1.07 -15.65
N THR A 134 17.25 -0.59 -16.63
CA THR A 134 16.76 0.39 -17.62
C THR A 134 15.60 -0.21 -18.42
N ALA A 135 14.50 0.54 -18.60
CA ALA A 135 13.32 0.11 -19.36
C ALA A 135 12.75 -1.27 -18.97
N ASN A 136 12.91 -1.71 -17.71
CA ASN A 136 12.40 -2.99 -17.23
C ASN A 136 13.03 -4.23 -17.91
N ILE A 137 14.19 -4.07 -18.57
CA ILE A 137 14.85 -5.12 -19.36
C ILE A 137 15.22 -6.33 -18.49
N LEU A 138 15.66 -6.11 -17.25
CA LEU A 138 16.03 -7.21 -16.33
C LEU A 138 14.81 -8.03 -15.87
N SER A 139 13.61 -7.50 -16.04
CA SER A 139 12.38 -8.17 -15.62
C SER A 139 11.94 -9.26 -16.59
N ILE A 140 12.30 -9.19 -17.88
CA ILE A 140 11.93 -10.20 -18.89
C ILE A 140 12.64 -11.54 -18.62
N PRO A 141 13.99 -11.60 -18.48
CA PRO A 141 14.69 -12.85 -18.15
C PRO A 141 14.25 -13.43 -16.81
N LYS A 142 14.06 -12.55 -15.81
CA LYS A 142 13.61 -12.93 -14.47
C LYS A 142 12.23 -13.59 -14.49
N ARG A 143 11.29 -13.06 -15.28
CA ARG A 143 9.98 -13.68 -15.50
C ARG A 143 10.10 -15.06 -16.16
N GLY A 144 10.98 -15.21 -17.15
CA GLY A 144 11.27 -16.50 -17.78
C GLY A 144 11.75 -17.55 -16.79
N LEU A 145 12.75 -17.21 -15.97
CA LEU A 145 13.28 -18.07 -14.91
C LEU A 145 12.23 -18.46 -13.87
N ILE A 146 11.45 -17.49 -13.38
CA ILE A 146 10.37 -17.77 -12.41
C ILE A 146 9.32 -18.70 -13.03
N LYS A 147 8.95 -18.49 -14.29
CA LYS A 147 7.97 -19.33 -14.99
C LYS A 147 8.50 -20.76 -15.17
N ALA A 148 9.75 -20.92 -15.60
CA ALA A 148 10.40 -22.23 -15.72
C ALA A 148 10.49 -22.95 -14.37
N HIS A 149 10.92 -22.24 -13.32
CA HIS A 149 10.98 -22.79 -11.97
C HIS A 149 9.59 -23.20 -11.46
N ARG A 150 8.55 -22.40 -11.73
CA ARG A 150 7.16 -22.73 -11.35
C ARG A 150 6.62 -23.94 -12.10
N THR A 151 6.94 -24.10 -13.38
CA THR A 151 6.58 -25.30 -14.15
C THR A 151 7.22 -26.55 -13.54
N PHE A 152 8.47 -26.45 -13.06
CA PHE A 152 9.17 -27.57 -12.43
C PHE A 152 8.65 -27.88 -11.00
N LYS A 153 8.39 -26.86 -10.19
CA LYS A 153 7.98 -27.03 -8.78
C LYS A 153 6.49 -27.36 -8.59
N GLY A 154 5.69 -27.21 -9.64
CA GLY A 154 4.23 -27.38 -9.60
C GLY A 154 3.49 -26.17 -9.02
N PRO A 155 2.14 -26.20 -9.02
CA PRO A 155 1.33 -25.12 -8.48
C PRO A 155 1.51 -24.99 -6.96
N ILE A 156 1.32 -23.77 -6.45
CA ILE A 156 1.25 -23.52 -5.01
C ILE A 156 0.04 -24.30 -4.49
N LYS A 157 0.29 -25.32 -3.68
CA LYS A 157 -0.77 -26.00 -2.94
C LYS A 157 -1.20 -25.04 -1.84
N THR A 158 -2.39 -24.46 -1.96
CA THR A 158 -3.02 -23.77 -0.83
C THR A 158 -3.16 -24.77 0.31
N PRO A 159 -2.78 -24.42 1.54
CA PRO A 159 -3.15 -25.22 2.69
C PRO A 159 -4.68 -25.32 2.70
N VAL A 160 -5.18 -26.55 2.70
CA VAL A 160 -6.59 -26.86 3.03
C VAL A 160 -6.82 -26.69 4.52
#